data_AF-A0A521QMM7-F1
#
_entry.id   AF-A0A521QMM7-F1
#
_cell.length_a   1.000
_cell.length_b   1.000
_cell.length_c   1.000
_cell.angle_alpha   90.00
_cell.angle_beta   90.00
_cell.angle_gamma   90.00
#
_symmetry.space_group_name_H-M   'P 1'
#
loop_
_entity.id
_entity.type
_entity.pdbx_description
1 polymer ?
#
loop_
_entity_poly.entity_id
_entity_poly.type
_entity_poly.pdbx_seq_one_letter_code
_entity_poly.pdbx_strand_id
1 'polypeptide(L)'
;MLRVIAGTAALLLVAGAAHAEPVLYTWTGMGVNVLGSSKCPGYKMTINVTVDGDSVKGKFQQEGRPERSFETTLGKDGAIKTAAMVGGGGMMDVIGQIKDGDSKIKLDGYCKFEGPLTKK
;
A
#
# COMPACT_ATOMS: atom_id res chain seq x y z
N MET A 1 18.46 -50.70 -43.52
CA MET A 1 18.00 -50.56 -42.12
C MET A 1 18.61 -49.28 -41.56
N LEU A 2 17.82 -48.20 -41.53
CA LEU A 2 18.25 -46.87 -41.13
C LEU A 2 18.04 -46.74 -39.61
N ARG A 3 19.13 -46.56 -38.85
CA ARG A 3 19.12 -46.39 -37.39
C ARG A 3 18.57 -45.01 -37.05
N VAL A 4 17.42 -44.96 -36.37
CA VAL A 4 16.81 -43.72 -35.87
C VAL A 4 17.64 -43.22 -34.68
N ILE A 5 18.11 -41.98 -34.82
CA ILE A 5 18.88 -41.23 -33.82
C ILE A 5 17.95 -40.87 -32.66
N ALA A 6 18.34 -41.23 -31.44
CA ALA A 6 17.66 -40.87 -30.21
C ALA A 6 17.69 -39.34 -30.02
N GLY A 7 16.53 -38.71 -30.08
CA GLY A 7 16.35 -37.28 -29.85
C GLY A 7 16.20 -36.98 -28.36
N THR A 8 17.23 -36.43 -27.74
CA THR A 8 17.16 -35.84 -26.39
C THR A 8 16.71 -34.38 -26.53
N ALA A 9 15.40 -34.14 -26.46
CA ALA A 9 14.87 -32.79 -26.35
C ALA A 9 14.95 -32.35 -24.88
N ALA A 10 16.00 -31.60 -24.53
CA ALA A 10 16.09 -30.89 -23.26
C ALA A 10 15.12 -29.69 -23.29
N LEU A 11 13.94 -29.89 -22.69
CA LEU A 11 13.00 -28.81 -22.38
C LEU A 11 13.62 -27.95 -21.26
N LEU A 12 14.33 -26.90 -21.64
CA LEU A 12 14.72 -25.79 -20.76
C LEU A 12 13.44 -25.11 -20.25
N LEU A 13 13.00 -25.51 -19.07
CA LEU A 13 12.01 -24.80 -18.28
C LEU A 13 12.60 -23.44 -17.88
N VAL A 14 12.33 -22.41 -18.68
CA VAL A 14 12.45 -21.03 -18.23
C VAL A 14 11.32 -20.80 -17.23
N ALA A 15 11.57 -21.16 -15.97
CA ALA A 15 10.76 -20.73 -14.84
C ALA A 15 11.00 -19.23 -14.65
N GLY A 16 10.35 -18.41 -15.48
CA GLY A 16 10.27 -16.99 -15.24
C GLY A 16 9.54 -16.78 -13.92
N ALA A 17 10.23 -16.23 -12.92
CA ALA A 17 9.57 -15.66 -11.77
C ALA A 17 8.60 -14.60 -12.29
N ALA A 18 7.31 -14.87 -12.20
CA ALA A 18 6.28 -13.88 -12.49
C ALA A 18 6.35 -12.82 -11.39
N HIS A 19 7.21 -11.82 -11.57
CA HIS A 19 7.17 -10.60 -10.77
C HIS A 19 5.84 -9.93 -11.12
N ALA A 20 4.88 -10.00 -10.21
CA ALA A 20 3.61 -9.30 -10.36
C ALA A 20 3.88 -7.80 -10.49
N GLU A 21 3.24 -7.14 -11.46
CA GLU A 21 3.35 -5.70 -11.62
C GLU A 21 2.88 -4.99 -10.33
N PRO A 22 3.53 -3.88 -9.92
CA PRO A 22 3.12 -3.15 -8.74
C PRO A 22 1.65 -2.72 -8.83
N VAL A 23 0.88 -3.00 -7.79
CA VAL A 23 -0.53 -2.61 -7.69
C VAL A 23 -0.65 -1.28 -6.96
N LEU A 24 -1.32 -0.31 -7.57
CA LEU A 24 -1.60 0.99 -6.97
C LEU A 24 -3.02 1.04 -6.40
N TYR A 25 -3.13 1.52 -5.17
CA TYR A 25 -4.39 1.80 -4.49
C TYR A 25 -4.46 3.28 -4.11
N THR A 26 -5.67 3.83 -4.03
CA THR A 26 -5.89 5.22 -3.65
C THR A 26 -7.10 5.40 -2.75
N TRP A 27 -7.05 6.41 -1.88
CA TRP A 27 -8.19 6.92 -1.15
C TRP A 27 -8.07 8.43 -1.02
N THR A 28 -9.19 9.14 -1.15
CA THR A 28 -9.28 10.57 -0.85
C THR A 28 -10.49 10.82 0.04
N GLY A 29 -10.31 11.57 1.11
CA GLY A 29 -11.41 11.87 2.02
C GLY A 29 -11.08 12.92 3.08
N MET A 30 -12.06 13.18 3.92
CA MET A 30 -11.97 14.16 5.01
C MET A 30 -11.48 13.50 6.30
N GLY A 31 -10.78 14.28 7.12
CA GLY A 31 -10.35 13.86 8.45
C GLY A 31 -11.51 13.80 9.44
N VAL A 32 -11.41 12.91 10.41
CA VAL A 32 -12.34 12.78 11.54
C VAL A 32 -11.61 13.20 12.81
N ASN A 33 -12.33 13.90 13.69
CA ASN A 33 -11.78 14.27 14.98
C ASN A 33 -11.59 13.01 15.84
N VAL A 34 -10.44 12.91 16.48
CA VAL A 34 -10.16 12.05 17.64
C VAL A 34 -10.24 12.88 18.94
N LEU A 35 -10.19 12.22 20.10
CA LEU A 35 -10.20 12.90 21.40
C LEU A 35 -9.08 13.95 21.47
N GLY A 36 -9.42 15.21 21.77
CA GLY A 36 -8.46 16.32 21.82
C GLY A 36 -8.21 17.05 20.49
N SER A 37 -8.91 16.67 19.41
CA SER A 37 -8.85 17.36 18.11
C SER A 37 -10.18 18.02 17.76
N SER A 38 -10.14 19.12 17.00
CA SER A 38 -11.35 19.89 16.63
C SER A 38 -11.42 20.35 15.18
N LYS A 39 -10.32 20.28 14.42
CA LYS A 39 -10.21 20.86 13.07
C LYS A 39 -10.19 19.82 11.94
N CYS A 40 -10.27 18.54 12.26
CA CYS A 40 -10.05 17.45 11.29
C CYS A 40 -11.07 17.39 10.15
N PRO A 41 -12.37 17.66 10.35
CA PRO A 41 -13.35 17.67 9.26
C PRO A 41 -13.09 18.69 8.16
N GLY A 42 -12.23 19.70 8.39
CA GLY A 42 -11.79 20.65 7.36
C GLY A 42 -10.54 20.21 6.59
N TYR A 43 -9.94 19.07 6.95
CA TYR A 43 -8.70 18.58 6.35
C TYR A 43 -9.02 17.48 5.35
N LYS A 44 -8.69 17.71 4.09
CA LYS A 44 -8.77 16.71 3.03
C LYS A 44 -7.41 16.07 2.80
N MET A 45 -7.39 14.76 2.65
CA MET A 45 -6.20 13.94 2.48
C MET A 45 -6.38 13.03 1.27
N THR A 46 -5.32 12.88 0.48
CA THR A 46 -5.18 11.82 -0.52
C THR A 46 -4.09 10.87 -0.06
N ILE A 47 -4.35 9.57 -0.17
CA ILE A 47 -3.43 8.48 0.19
C ILE A 47 -3.30 7.58 -1.03
N ASN A 48 -2.07 7.32 -1.44
CA ASN A 48 -1.72 6.35 -2.47
C ASN A 48 -0.87 5.26 -1.84
N VAL A 49 -1.20 4.00 -2.11
CA VAL A 49 -0.46 2.83 -1.61
C VAL A 49 -0.04 1.98 -2.79
N THR A 50 1.25 1.81 -2.99
CA THR A 50 1.82 0.92 -3.98
C THR A 50 2.26 -0.37 -3.30
N VAL A 51 1.83 -1.51 -3.84
CA VAL A 51 2.20 -2.85 -3.40
C VAL A 51 3.00 -3.51 -4.51
N ASP A 52 4.25 -3.88 -4.23
CA ASP A 52 5.15 -4.57 -5.16
C ASP A 52 5.69 -5.83 -4.48
N GLY A 53 5.10 -6.98 -4.80
CA GLY A 53 5.24 -8.19 -3.99
C GLY A 53 4.79 -7.93 -2.54
N ASP A 54 5.69 -8.13 -1.59
CA ASP A 54 5.45 -7.82 -0.17
C ASP A 54 5.78 -6.38 0.21
N SER A 55 6.42 -5.61 -0.67
CA SER A 55 6.83 -4.23 -0.37
C SER A 55 5.65 -3.28 -0.47
N VAL A 56 5.49 -2.42 0.54
CA VAL A 56 4.42 -1.42 0.60
C VAL A 56 5.04 -0.03 0.70
N LYS A 57 4.71 0.82 -0.27
CA LYS A 57 5.07 2.25 -0.26
C LYS A 57 3.82 3.10 -0.25
N GLY A 58 3.66 3.88 0.80
CA GLY A 58 2.58 4.83 0.93
C GLY A 58 3.04 6.25 0.66
N LYS A 59 2.21 7.02 -0.05
CA LYS A 59 2.32 8.47 -0.17
C LYS A 59 1.02 9.10 0.29
N PHE A 60 1.10 10.12 1.11
CA PHE A 60 -0.08 10.84 1.57
C PHE A 60 0.15 12.34 1.54
N GLN A 61 -0.91 13.06 1.16
CA GLN A 61 -0.87 14.50 1.04
C GLN A 61 -2.17 15.10 1.55
N GLN A 62 -2.03 15.93 2.58
CA GLN A 62 -3.10 16.81 3.02
C GLN A 62 -3.10 18.05 2.12
N GLU A 63 -4.27 18.52 1.70
CA GLU A 63 -4.37 19.75 0.91
C GLU A 63 -3.70 20.94 1.63
N GLY A 64 -2.86 21.67 0.90
CA GLY A 64 -2.07 22.78 1.45
C GLY A 64 -0.90 22.37 2.36
N ARG A 65 -0.53 21.08 2.40
CA ARG A 65 0.67 20.59 3.10
C ARG A 65 1.59 19.80 2.15
N PRO A 66 2.89 19.67 2.47
CA PRO A 66 3.80 18.81 1.72
C PRO A 66 3.33 17.34 1.71
N GLU A 67 3.58 16.66 0.58
CA GLU A 67 3.47 15.20 0.50
C GLU A 67 4.48 14.55 1.47
N ARG A 68 4.09 13.41 2.02
CA ARG A 68 4.92 12.59 2.90
C ARG A 68 4.71 11.11 2.57
N SER A 69 5.56 10.26 3.12
CA SER A 69 5.55 8.83 2.81
C SER A 69 5.67 7.95 4.05
N PHE A 70 5.32 6.69 3.85
CA PHE A 70 5.66 5.59 4.74
C PHE A 70 6.08 4.39 3.91
N GLU A 71 6.92 3.53 4.48
CA GLU A 71 7.31 2.27 3.86
C GLU A 71 7.18 1.15 4.89
N THR A 72 6.75 -0.01 4.43
CA THR A 72 6.64 -1.23 5.25
C THR A 72 6.55 -2.45 4.34
N THR A 73 6.33 -3.62 4.92
CA THR A 73 6.03 -4.85 4.19
C THR A 73 4.65 -5.36 4.58
N LEU A 74 3.99 -6.07 3.68
CA LEU A 74 2.75 -6.77 4.00
C LEU A 74 2.99 -7.78 5.11
N GLY A 75 2.15 -7.71 6.13
CA GLY A 75 2.03 -8.73 7.16
C GLY A 75 1.11 -9.86 6.73
N LYS A 76 0.84 -10.76 7.69
CA LYS A 76 -0.09 -11.87 7.49
C LYS A 76 -1.44 -11.36 6.95
N ASP A 77 -1.99 -12.12 6.01
CA ASP A 77 -3.25 -11.85 5.32
C ASP A 77 -3.29 -10.52 4.55
N GLY A 78 -2.15 -9.83 4.33
CA GLY A 78 -2.05 -8.54 3.64
C GLY A 78 -2.13 -7.31 4.57
N ALA A 79 -1.89 -7.50 5.87
CA ALA A 79 -1.95 -6.43 6.86
C ALA A 79 -0.85 -5.37 6.64
N ILE A 80 -1.18 -4.10 6.83
CA ILE A 80 -0.23 -2.98 6.86
C ILE A 80 -0.21 -2.46 8.30
N LYS A 81 0.98 -2.40 8.91
CA LYS A 81 1.15 -1.79 10.24
C LYS A 81 2.52 -1.12 10.33
N THR A 82 2.53 0.20 10.34
CA THR A 82 3.75 1.01 10.48
C THR A 82 3.42 2.36 11.10
N ALA A 83 4.41 3.24 11.22
CA ALA A 83 4.23 4.64 11.59
C ALA A 83 4.80 5.55 10.51
N ALA A 84 4.19 6.72 10.33
CA ALA A 84 4.62 7.74 9.38
C ALA A 84 4.97 9.04 10.11
N MET A 85 6.08 9.65 9.73
CA MET A 85 6.46 10.98 10.23
C MET A 85 5.60 12.06 9.55
N VAL A 86 5.00 12.96 10.33
CA VAL A 86 4.16 14.07 9.82
C VAL A 86 4.83 15.44 9.93
N GLY A 87 6.11 15.49 10.32
CA GLY A 87 6.90 16.70 10.49
C GLY A 87 6.73 17.34 11.87
N GLY A 88 7.67 18.21 12.26
CA GLY A 88 7.69 18.83 13.59
C GLY A 88 7.82 17.82 14.75
N GLY A 89 8.39 16.63 14.48
CA GLY A 89 8.50 15.53 15.44
C GLY A 89 7.22 14.70 15.63
N GLY A 90 6.12 15.04 14.95
CA GLY A 90 4.87 14.29 15.02
C GLY A 90 4.96 12.97 14.24
N MET A 91 4.30 11.94 14.77
CA MET A 91 4.08 10.65 14.12
C MET A 91 2.58 10.35 14.03
N MET A 92 2.21 9.46 13.11
CA MET A 92 0.90 8.85 13.05
C MET A 92 1.01 7.36 12.76
N ASP A 93 0.08 6.58 13.28
CA ASP A 93 -0.02 5.16 13.00
C ASP A 93 -0.66 4.94 11.64
N VAL A 94 -0.06 4.03 10.86
CA VAL A 94 -0.58 3.59 9.57
C VAL A 94 -1.01 2.14 9.72
N ILE A 95 -2.31 1.92 9.63
CA ILE A 95 -2.94 0.61 9.80
C ILE A 95 -3.81 0.36 8.58
N GLY A 96 -3.62 -0.77 7.92
CA GLY A 96 -4.38 -1.08 6.72
C GLY A 96 -4.45 -2.57 6.44
N GLN A 97 -5.11 -2.88 5.34
CA GLN A 97 -5.32 -4.23 4.86
C GLN A 97 -5.38 -4.18 3.34
N ILE A 98 -4.57 -4.99 2.66
CA ILE A 98 -4.69 -5.24 1.23
C ILE A 98 -5.33 -6.61 1.07
N LYS A 99 -6.54 -6.63 0.51
CA LYS A 99 -7.33 -7.82 0.26
C LYS A 99 -8.28 -7.54 -0.90
N ASP A 100 -8.48 -8.52 -1.77
CA ASP A 100 -9.42 -8.39 -2.88
C ASP A 100 -10.82 -8.05 -2.37
N GLY A 101 -11.35 -6.92 -2.83
CA GLY A 101 -12.69 -6.42 -2.48
C GLY A 101 -12.85 -5.77 -1.10
N ASP A 102 -11.86 -5.82 -0.20
CA ASP A 102 -11.92 -5.21 1.16
C ASP A 102 -10.62 -4.50 1.55
N SER A 103 -9.92 -3.93 0.57
CA SER A 103 -8.71 -3.15 0.84
C SER A 103 -9.08 -1.83 1.54
N LYS A 104 -8.35 -1.46 2.60
CA LYS A 104 -8.63 -0.27 3.41
C LYS A 104 -7.37 0.26 4.10
N ILE A 105 -7.42 1.53 4.47
CA ILE A 105 -6.34 2.22 5.16
C ILE A 105 -6.88 3.14 6.25
N LYS A 106 -6.11 3.28 7.33
CA LYS A 106 -6.29 4.23 8.42
C LYS A 106 -4.95 4.88 8.76
N LEU A 107 -4.91 6.20 8.69
CA LEU A 107 -3.85 7.04 9.24
C LEU A 107 -4.39 7.71 10.51
N ASP A 108 -3.82 7.34 11.66
CA ASP A 108 -4.32 7.70 12.99
C ASP A 108 -3.27 8.54 13.74
N GLY A 109 -3.55 9.83 13.91
CA GLY A 109 -2.65 10.77 14.58
C GLY A 109 -3.46 11.90 15.23
N TYR A 110 -3.04 13.16 15.02
CA TYR A 110 -3.87 14.30 15.46
C TYR A 110 -5.27 14.30 14.82
N CYS A 111 -5.37 13.78 13.60
CA CYS A 111 -6.63 13.52 12.91
C CYS A 111 -6.65 12.07 12.43
N LYS A 112 -7.85 11.49 12.34
CA LYS A 112 -8.04 10.17 11.76
C LYS A 112 -8.48 10.29 10.30
N PHE A 113 -7.76 9.65 9.40
CA PHE A 113 -8.13 9.52 7.98
C PHE A 113 -8.30 8.04 7.66
N GLU A 114 -9.53 7.62 7.34
CA GLU A 114 -9.87 6.20 7.23
C GLU A 114 -10.86 5.97 6.10
N GLY A 115 -10.66 4.89 5.34
CA GLY A 115 -11.64 4.45 4.36
C GLY A 115 -11.16 3.31 3.46
N PRO A 116 -12.04 2.87 2.55
CA PRO A 116 -11.72 1.83 1.58
C PRO A 116 -10.71 2.34 0.55
N LEU A 117 -9.79 1.47 0.16
CA LEU A 117 -8.82 1.72 -0.91
C LEU A 117 -9.39 1.26 -2.24
N THR A 118 -9.37 2.15 -3.24
CA THR A 118 -9.74 1.83 -4.62
C THR A 118 -8.48 1.47 -5.40
N LYS A 119 -8.46 0.28 -6.01
CA LYS A 119 -7.40 -0.13 -6.95
C LYS A 119 -7.44 0.76 -8.19
N LYS A 120 -6.29 1.28 -8.61
CA LYS A 120 -6.12 2.05 -9.85
C LYS A 120 -5.65 1.18 -11.02
#